data_AF-A0A963KLN8-F1
#
_entry.id   AF-A0A963KLN8-F1
#
_cell.length_a   1.000
_cell.length_b   1.000
_cell.length_c   1.000
_cell.angle_alpha   90.00
_cell.angle_beta   90.00
_cell.angle_gamma   90.00
#
_symmetry.space_group_name_H-M   'P 1'
#
loop_
_entity.id
_entity.type
_entity.pdbx_description
1 polymer ?
#
loop_
_entity_poly.entity_id
_entity_poly.type
_entity_poly.pdbx_seq_one_letter_code
_entity_poly.pdbx_strand_id
1 'polypeptide(L)'
;DVSGKGIDAAIFMALAKSLMHSLAFRLERPTAGRFLGESLLELDRAHDADKFVAMACCIVDLDGGCMDVAIAGHPPPLLLRSGAVRILRDAAPGLPPGLDRNETYENARIDLQSGDVVLIATDGVLEAFDDGTGRSVERLAEIVEGVPAGCGAGGLVDYLRSRLGSVTACTPADDRTLLAFSLNGRANLRE
;
A
#
# COMPACT_ATOMS: atom_id res chain seq x y z
N ASP A 1 -5.20 5.77 -3.36
CA ASP A 1 -6.09 6.54 -2.50
C ASP A 1 -6.28 7.92 -3.11
N VAL A 2 -7.51 8.39 -3.26
CA VAL A 2 -7.83 9.61 -4.01
C VAL A 2 -8.37 10.65 -3.06
N SER A 3 -7.86 11.89 -3.13
CA SER A 3 -8.38 12.96 -2.31
C SER A 3 -9.83 13.34 -2.65
N GLY A 4 -10.58 13.67 -1.60
CA GLY A 4 -12.01 14.01 -1.69
C GLY A 4 -12.92 12.78 -1.63
N LYS A 5 -14.23 12.99 -1.81
CA LYS A 5 -15.25 11.95 -1.61
C LYS A 5 -16.35 12.01 -2.67
N GLY A 6 -17.18 10.97 -2.69
CA GLY A 6 -18.35 10.90 -3.55
C GLY A 6 -18.00 10.64 -5.02
N ILE A 7 -18.91 11.07 -5.91
CA ILE A 7 -18.89 10.69 -7.32
C ILE A 7 -17.61 11.19 -8.01
N ASP A 8 -17.19 12.42 -7.73
CA ASP A 8 -16.00 12.99 -8.38
C ASP A 8 -14.71 12.24 -7.99
N ALA A 9 -14.61 11.75 -6.75
CA ALA A 9 -13.45 10.94 -6.31
C ALA A 9 -13.50 9.56 -6.97
N ALA A 10 -14.70 8.97 -7.08
CA ALA A 10 -14.90 7.67 -7.73
C ALA A 10 -14.56 7.71 -9.23
N ILE A 11 -14.95 8.78 -9.95
CA ILE A 11 -14.59 8.97 -11.37
C ILE A 11 -13.07 9.08 -11.51
N PHE A 12 -12.42 9.89 -10.68
CA PHE A 12 -10.97 10.04 -10.75
C PHE A 12 -10.24 8.73 -10.40
N MET A 13 -10.73 7.97 -9.41
CA MET A 13 -10.20 6.63 -9.11
C MET A 13 -10.37 5.67 -10.30
N ALA A 14 -11.50 5.71 -11.01
CA ALA A 14 -11.71 4.89 -12.20
C ALA A 14 -10.73 5.23 -13.34
N LEU A 15 -10.49 6.53 -13.56
CA LEU A 15 -9.47 7.01 -14.51
C LEU A 15 -8.07 6.53 -14.11
N ALA A 16 -7.68 6.76 -12.85
CA ALA A 16 -6.40 6.34 -12.30
C ALA A 16 -6.16 4.84 -12.47
N LYS A 17 -7.14 4.02 -12.10
CA LYS A 17 -7.09 2.57 -12.27
C LYS A 17 -6.93 2.16 -13.74
N SER A 18 -7.67 2.79 -14.65
CA SER A 18 -7.62 2.48 -16.08
C SER A 18 -6.25 2.80 -16.68
N LEU A 19 -5.71 3.98 -16.35
CA LEU A 19 -4.38 4.41 -16.79
C LEU A 19 -3.27 3.49 -16.27
N MET A 20 -3.27 3.18 -14.97
CA MET A 20 -2.29 2.26 -14.38
C MET A 20 -2.37 0.88 -15.01
N HIS A 21 -3.58 0.36 -15.24
CA HIS A 21 -3.76 -0.93 -15.90
C HIS A 21 -3.17 -0.90 -17.32
N SER A 22 -3.41 0.16 -18.09
CA SER A 22 -2.80 0.33 -19.43
C SER A 22 -1.28 0.40 -19.39
N LEU A 23 -0.71 1.16 -18.44
CA LEU A 23 0.74 1.27 -18.25
C LEU A 23 1.38 -0.07 -17.86
N ALA A 24 0.69 -0.90 -17.07
CA ALA A 24 1.20 -2.21 -16.66
C ALA A 24 1.41 -3.17 -17.85
N PHE A 25 0.65 -3.01 -18.93
CA PHE A 25 0.86 -3.76 -20.18
C PHE A 25 1.91 -3.13 -21.11
N ARG A 26 2.11 -1.80 -21.04
CA ARG A 26 3.04 -1.07 -21.90
C ARG A 26 4.48 -1.12 -21.39
N LEU A 27 4.66 -1.11 -20.08
CA LEU A 27 5.96 -1.14 -19.45
C LEU A 27 6.38 -2.60 -19.23
N GLU A 28 7.40 -3.05 -19.95
CA GLU A 28 7.98 -4.37 -19.72
C GLU A 28 8.81 -4.34 -18.43
N ARG A 29 8.36 -5.07 -17.40
CA ARG A 29 9.06 -5.28 -16.11
C ARG A 29 9.61 -3.97 -15.50
N PRO A 30 8.78 -2.94 -15.28
CA PRO A 30 9.25 -1.71 -14.66
C PRO A 30 9.65 -1.98 -13.20
N THR A 31 10.58 -1.19 -12.67
CA THR A 31 10.74 -1.03 -11.21
C THR A 31 9.53 -0.29 -10.64
N ALA A 32 9.23 -0.46 -9.35
CA ALA A 32 8.07 0.19 -8.72
C ALA A 32 8.08 1.71 -8.88
N GLY A 33 9.23 2.36 -8.68
CA GLY A 33 9.40 3.82 -8.82
C GLY A 33 9.16 4.33 -10.23
N ARG A 34 9.66 3.62 -11.25
CA ARG A 34 9.38 3.94 -12.67
C ARG A 34 7.89 3.82 -12.98
N PHE A 35 7.24 2.74 -12.56
CA PHE A 35 5.81 2.55 -12.79
C PHE A 35 5.00 3.67 -12.12
N LEU A 36 5.38 4.04 -10.90
CA LEU A 36 4.73 5.09 -10.12
C LEU A 36 4.88 6.45 -10.82
N GLY A 37 6.10 6.85 -11.20
CA GLY A 37 6.36 8.13 -11.87
C GLY A 37 5.60 8.28 -13.20
N GLU A 38 5.60 7.24 -14.04
CA GLU A 38 4.84 7.23 -15.29
C GLU A 38 3.33 7.31 -15.04
N SER A 39 2.83 6.61 -14.00
CA SER A 39 1.42 6.64 -13.63
C SER A 39 0.96 8.04 -13.19
N LEU A 40 1.76 8.71 -12.36
CA LEU A 40 1.44 10.08 -11.91
C LEU A 40 1.56 11.10 -13.04
N LEU A 41 2.55 10.97 -13.91
CA LEU A 41 2.71 11.85 -15.07
C LEU A 41 1.54 11.74 -16.04
N GLU A 42 1.07 10.53 -16.33
CA GLU A 42 -0.09 10.31 -17.21
C GLU A 42 -1.40 10.77 -16.54
N LEU A 43 -1.51 10.61 -15.21
CA LEU A 43 -2.64 11.12 -14.44
C LEU A 43 -2.74 12.64 -14.47
N ASP A 44 -1.62 13.32 -14.24
CA ASP A 44 -1.51 14.78 -14.30
C ASP A 44 -1.86 15.32 -15.70
N ARG A 45 -1.48 14.60 -16.77
CA ARG A 45 -1.88 14.93 -18.14
C ARG A 45 -3.37 14.72 -18.41
N ALA A 46 -3.96 13.70 -17.79
CA ALA A 46 -5.35 13.31 -18.04
C ALA A 46 -6.35 14.15 -17.24
N HIS A 47 -5.92 14.85 -16.19
CA HIS A 47 -6.82 15.57 -15.30
C HIS A 47 -6.18 16.84 -14.72
N ASP A 48 -6.77 17.98 -15.04
CA ASP A 48 -6.27 19.33 -14.70
C ASP A 48 -6.75 19.79 -13.31
N ALA A 49 -6.79 18.90 -12.31
CA ALA A 49 -7.56 19.14 -11.08
C ALA A 49 -6.72 19.27 -9.80
N ASP A 50 -7.30 20.00 -8.84
CA ASP A 50 -6.93 20.10 -7.41
C ASP A 50 -7.04 18.75 -6.64
N LYS A 51 -6.94 17.61 -7.33
CA LYS A 51 -7.03 16.27 -6.76
C LYS A 51 -5.70 15.55 -6.82
N PHE A 52 -5.40 14.83 -5.76
CA PHE A 52 -4.14 14.11 -5.59
C PHE A 52 -4.45 12.63 -5.38
N VAL A 53 -3.54 11.76 -5.83
CA VAL A 53 -3.65 10.31 -5.63
C VAL A 53 -2.46 9.81 -4.80
N ALA A 54 -2.68 9.47 -3.54
CA ALA A 54 -1.67 8.77 -2.77
C ALA A 54 -1.55 7.31 -3.27
N MET A 55 -0.32 6.88 -3.55
CA MET A 55 -0.02 5.57 -4.13
C MET A 55 1.11 4.86 -3.40
N ALA A 56 0.93 3.56 -3.19
CA ALA A 56 2.00 2.62 -2.90
C ALA A 56 2.04 1.61 -4.04
N CYS A 57 3.20 1.47 -4.69
CA CYS A 57 3.43 0.49 -5.74
C CYS A 57 4.36 -0.60 -5.20
N CYS A 58 3.93 -1.86 -5.29
CA CYS A 58 4.73 -3.02 -4.93
C CYS A 58 4.82 -3.94 -6.16
N ILE A 59 6.03 -4.19 -6.65
CA ILE A 59 6.28 -5.11 -7.77
C ILE A 59 7.03 -6.31 -7.20
N VAL A 60 6.38 -7.47 -7.26
CA VAL A 60 6.89 -8.71 -6.67
C VAL A 60 7.49 -9.59 -7.76
N ASP A 61 8.77 -9.91 -7.62
CA ASP A 61 9.43 -10.97 -8.38
C ASP A 61 9.13 -12.32 -7.73
N LEU A 62 8.21 -13.06 -8.35
CA LEU A 62 7.76 -14.37 -7.87
C LEU A 62 8.85 -15.45 -7.99
N ASP A 63 9.81 -15.29 -8.90
CA ASP A 63 10.90 -16.25 -9.08
C ASP A 63 12.08 -15.90 -8.17
N GLY A 64 12.43 -14.62 -8.07
CA GLY A 64 13.52 -14.12 -7.23
C GLY A 64 13.19 -14.00 -5.75
N GLY A 65 11.91 -14.05 -5.37
CA GLY A 65 11.49 -13.92 -3.97
C GLY A 65 11.77 -12.53 -3.39
N CYS A 66 11.67 -11.49 -4.20
CA CYS A 66 11.90 -10.11 -3.76
C CYS A 66 10.79 -9.19 -4.24
N MET A 67 10.69 -8.03 -3.60
CA MET A 67 9.71 -7.01 -3.90
C MET A 67 10.38 -5.64 -3.96
N ASP A 68 10.13 -4.91 -5.04
CA ASP A 68 10.43 -3.48 -5.11
C ASP A 68 9.21 -2.70 -4.64
N VAL A 69 9.42 -1.70 -3.79
CA VAL A 69 8.39 -0.81 -3.25
C VAL A 69 8.74 0.63 -3.56
N ALA A 70 7.76 1.41 -4.01
CA ALA A 70 7.85 2.86 -4.14
C ALA A 70 6.55 3.51 -3.66
N ILE A 71 6.66 4.71 -3.08
CA ILE A 71 5.54 5.40 -2.44
C ILE A 71 5.48 6.86 -2.89
N ALA A 72 4.28 7.34 -3.16
CA ALA A 72 3.96 8.75 -3.33
C ALA A 72 2.78 9.11 -2.42
N GLY A 73 3.06 9.80 -1.30
CA GLY A 73 2.05 10.27 -0.35
C GLY A 73 1.26 9.18 0.42
N HIS A 74 1.41 7.90 0.12
CA HIS A 74 0.73 6.81 0.84
C HIS A 74 1.48 6.42 2.13
N PRO A 75 0.79 5.93 3.18
CA PRO A 75 1.47 5.38 4.35
C PRO A 75 2.43 4.22 4.01
N PRO A 76 3.55 4.06 4.74
CA PRO A 76 4.49 2.97 4.48
C PRO A 76 3.85 1.60 4.74
N PRO A 77 4.06 0.60 3.86
CA PRO A 77 3.60 -0.77 4.11
C PRO A 77 4.29 -1.38 5.34
N LEU A 78 3.63 -2.39 5.92
CA LEU A 78 4.15 -3.17 7.03
C LEU A 78 4.53 -4.57 6.55
N LEU A 79 5.70 -5.05 6.97
CA LEU A 79 6.14 -6.43 6.78
C LEU A 79 6.03 -7.19 8.10
N LEU A 80 5.16 -8.18 8.15
CA LEU A 80 5.09 -9.14 9.25
C LEU A 80 5.96 -10.35 8.91
N ARG A 81 7.01 -10.58 9.70
CA ARG A 81 7.92 -11.71 9.58
C ARG A 81 8.08 -12.40 10.92
N SER A 82 7.71 -13.68 10.99
CA SER A 82 7.89 -14.51 12.19
C SER A 82 7.34 -13.87 13.48
N GLY A 83 6.23 -13.13 13.37
CA GLY A 83 5.59 -12.43 14.51
C GLY A 83 6.15 -11.04 14.82
N ALA A 84 7.23 -10.61 14.18
CA ALA A 84 7.76 -9.25 14.29
C ALA A 84 7.27 -8.38 13.13
N VAL A 85 6.97 -7.11 13.40
CA VAL A 85 6.54 -6.15 12.37
C VAL A 85 7.65 -5.16 12.06
N ARG A 86 7.97 -5.01 10.78
CA ARG A 86 8.85 -3.95 10.26
C ARG A 86 8.03 -2.96 9.45
N ILE A 87 8.12 -1.69 9.81
CA ILE A 87 7.61 -0.58 8.99
C ILE A 87 8.60 -0.33 7.85
N LEU A 88 8.16 -0.42 6.60
CA LEU A 88 9.02 -0.28 5.42
C LEU A 88 9.29 1.20 5.09
N ARG A 89 9.96 1.90 6.01
CA ARG A 89 10.29 3.33 5.86
C ARG A 89 11.32 3.62 4.79
N ASP A 90 12.09 2.62 4.39
CA ASP A 90 13.10 2.77 3.32
C ASP A 90 12.43 3.06 1.97
N ALA A 91 11.13 2.77 1.84
CA ALA A 91 10.31 3.18 0.71
C ALA A 91 9.71 4.59 0.90
N ALA A 92 10.37 5.45 1.71
CA ALA A 92 9.82 6.73 2.20
C ALA A 92 9.09 7.50 1.10
N PRO A 93 7.98 8.17 1.44
CA PRO A 93 7.15 8.84 0.46
C PRO A 93 8.01 9.87 -0.28
N GLY A 94 8.11 9.72 -1.61
CA GLY A 94 8.43 10.86 -2.46
C GLY A 94 7.45 12.00 -2.18
N LEU A 95 7.76 13.20 -2.65
CA LEU A 95 6.86 14.35 -2.54
C LEU A 95 5.45 13.93 -3.00
N PRO A 96 4.41 14.52 -2.36
CA PRO A 96 3.06 14.28 -2.78
C PRO A 96 2.91 14.53 -4.30
N PRO A 97 2.10 13.72 -4.98
CA PRO A 97 1.85 13.86 -6.40
C PRO A 97 1.48 15.31 -6.77
N GLY A 98 2.10 15.84 -7.83
CA GLY A 98 1.81 17.18 -8.37
C GLY A 98 2.70 18.32 -7.85
N LEU A 99 3.61 18.06 -6.90
CA LEU A 99 4.57 19.08 -6.40
C LEU A 99 5.79 19.27 -7.29
N ASP A 100 6.34 18.19 -7.87
CA ASP A 100 7.43 18.24 -8.83
C ASP A 100 7.24 17.21 -9.95
N ARG A 101 7.26 17.67 -11.21
CA ARG A 101 7.11 16.83 -12.41
C ARG A 101 8.38 16.04 -12.74
N ASN A 102 9.52 16.38 -12.13
CA ASN A 102 10.81 15.70 -12.31
C ASN A 102 11.15 14.74 -11.16
N GLU A 103 10.23 14.50 -10.24
CA GLU A 103 10.53 13.67 -9.08
C GLU A 103 10.81 12.21 -9.48
N THR A 104 11.91 11.69 -8.97
CA THR A 104 12.25 10.27 -9.07
C THR A 104 11.80 9.54 -7.81
N TYR A 105 10.91 8.57 -7.97
CA TYR A 105 10.51 7.69 -6.87
C TYR A 105 11.56 6.61 -6.65
N GLU A 106 12.19 6.63 -5.47
CA GLU A 106 13.19 5.63 -5.09
C GLU A 106 12.55 4.26 -4.85
N ASN A 107 13.27 3.20 -5.23
CA ASN A 107 12.85 1.84 -4.99
C ASN A 107 13.47 1.33 -3.69
N ALA A 108 12.64 0.88 -2.75
CA ALA A 108 13.09 0.04 -1.66
C ALA A 108 12.94 -1.42 -2.05
N ARG A 109 14.06 -2.15 -2.08
CA ARG A 109 14.06 -3.59 -2.36
C ARG A 109 13.97 -4.39 -1.07
N ILE A 110 13.01 -5.29 -1.00
CA ILE A 110 12.73 -6.14 0.16
C ILE A 110 12.84 -7.61 -0.27
N ASP A 111 13.73 -8.35 0.36
CA ASP A 111 13.78 -9.81 0.21
C ASP A 111 12.65 -10.45 0.99
N LEU A 112 11.76 -11.17 0.30
CA LEU A 112 10.61 -11.85 0.88
C LEU A 112 10.97 -13.30 1.22
N GLN A 113 10.55 -13.72 2.40
CA GLN A 113 10.67 -15.09 2.88
C GLN A 113 9.31 -15.79 2.84
N SER A 114 9.33 -17.12 2.74
CA SER A 114 8.09 -17.89 2.82
C SER A 114 7.41 -17.63 4.17
N GLY A 115 6.14 -17.25 4.12
CA GLY A 115 5.34 -16.91 5.30
C GLY A 115 5.41 -15.45 5.72
N ASP A 116 6.22 -14.62 5.06
CA ASP A 116 6.13 -13.17 5.19
C ASP A 116 4.76 -12.68 4.70
N VAL A 117 4.19 -11.73 5.43
CA VAL A 117 2.96 -11.04 5.05
C VAL A 117 3.26 -9.56 4.90
N VAL A 118 2.96 -9.00 3.73
CA VAL A 118 3.00 -7.56 3.49
C VAL A 118 1.58 -7.01 3.66
N LEU A 119 1.44 -5.94 4.44
CA LEU A 119 0.20 -5.21 4.67
C LEU A 119 0.33 -3.77 4.14
N ILE A 120 -0.65 -3.36 3.35
CA ILE A 120 -0.82 -2.00 2.85
C ILE A 120 -2.18 -1.52 3.34
N ALA A 121 -2.20 -0.32 3.94
CA ALA A 121 -3.40 0.27 4.52
C ALA A 121 -3.49 1.75 4.13
N THR A 122 -4.70 2.20 3.77
CA THR A 122 -4.97 3.63 3.54
C THR A 122 -4.99 4.40 4.85
N ASP A 123 -4.86 5.72 4.78
CA ASP A 123 -4.88 6.59 5.97
C ASP A 123 -6.18 6.45 6.78
N GLY A 124 -7.34 6.23 6.17
CA GLY A 124 -8.59 5.97 6.89
C GLY A 124 -8.55 4.76 7.84
N VAL A 125 -7.65 3.80 7.60
CA VAL A 125 -7.35 2.71 8.55
C VAL A 125 -6.45 3.19 9.67
N LEU A 126 -5.42 3.98 9.36
CA LEU A 126 -4.48 4.53 10.34
C LEU A 126 -5.19 5.48 11.30
N GLU A 127 -6.02 6.38 10.79
CA GLU A 127 -6.84 7.31 11.56
C GLU A 127 -7.81 6.60 12.49
N ALA A 128 -8.34 5.44 12.07
CA ALA A 128 -9.19 4.64 12.95
C ALA A 128 -8.46 4.15 14.19
N PHE A 129 -7.14 3.95 14.11
CA PHE A 129 -6.32 3.53 15.24
C PHE A 129 -5.54 4.67 15.88
N ASP A 130 -5.65 5.89 15.37
CA ASP A 130 -4.94 7.04 15.90
C ASP A 130 -5.54 7.45 17.26
N ASP A 131 -4.66 7.77 18.19
CA ASP A 131 -4.98 8.27 19.52
C ASP A 131 -4.63 9.76 19.67
N GLY A 132 -4.30 10.43 18.56
CA GLY A 132 -3.92 11.84 18.50
C GLY A 132 -2.45 12.09 18.82
N THR A 133 -1.63 11.04 18.96
CA THR A 133 -0.19 11.17 19.19
C THR A 133 0.63 11.36 17.91
N GLY A 134 -0.02 11.25 16.74
CA GLY A 134 0.66 11.31 15.43
C GLY A 134 1.50 10.07 15.13
N ARG A 135 1.29 8.97 15.86
CA ARG A 135 2.00 7.68 15.72
C ARG A 135 1.11 6.59 15.13
N SER A 136 0.23 6.95 14.20
CA SER A 136 -0.80 6.05 13.68
C SER A 136 -0.22 4.83 12.94
N VAL A 137 0.91 4.99 12.24
CA VAL A 137 1.64 3.89 11.58
C VAL A 137 2.22 2.93 12.62
N GLU A 138 2.89 3.45 13.64
CA GLU A 138 3.47 2.66 14.73
C GLU A 138 2.37 1.94 15.50
N ARG A 139 1.24 2.60 15.72
CA ARG A 139 0.10 2.01 16.41
C ARG A 139 -0.51 0.87 15.62
N LEU A 140 -0.64 1.02 14.30
CA LEU A 140 -1.05 -0.09 13.43
C LEU A 140 -0.04 -1.24 13.52
N ALA A 141 1.27 -0.96 13.52
CA ALA A 141 2.30 -1.98 13.69
C ALA A 141 2.17 -2.75 15.01
N GLU A 142 1.98 -2.05 16.13
CA GLU A 142 1.73 -2.65 17.46
C GLU A 142 0.49 -3.56 17.46
N ILE A 143 -0.58 -3.16 16.77
CA ILE A 143 -1.79 -3.98 16.64
C ILE A 143 -1.51 -5.24 15.83
N VAL A 144 -0.78 -5.10 14.72
CA VAL A 144 -0.39 -6.22 13.83
C VAL A 144 0.52 -7.21 14.55
N GLU A 145 1.43 -6.76 15.42
CA GLU A 145 2.26 -7.65 16.26
C GLU A 145 1.42 -8.55 17.18
N GLY A 146 0.22 -8.11 17.57
CA GLY A 146 -0.72 -8.89 18.36
C GLY A 146 -1.51 -9.95 17.60
N VAL A 147 -1.30 -10.10 16.28
CA VAL A 147 -1.99 -11.11 15.47
C VAL A 147 -1.60 -12.53 15.93
N PRO A 148 -2.53 -13.50 15.94
CA PRO A 148 -2.17 -14.88 16.27
C PRO A 148 -1.07 -15.44 15.37
N ALA A 149 -0.15 -16.22 15.96
CA ALA A 149 0.96 -16.83 15.25
C ALA A 149 0.46 -17.74 14.11
N GLY A 150 1.18 -17.74 12.99
CA GLY A 150 0.85 -18.56 11.83
C GLY A 150 -0.32 -18.02 10.98
N CYS A 151 -0.87 -16.84 11.29
CA CYS A 151 -1.82 -16.19 10.41
C CYS A 151 -1.14 -15.76 9.09
N GLY A 152 -1.66 -16.27 7.97
CA GLY A 152 -1.35 -15.72 6.65
C GLY A 152 -2.09 -14.40 6.38
N ALA A 153 -1.93 -13.87 5.16
CA ALA A 153 -2.52 -12.60 4.74
C ALA A 153 -4.03 -12.46 5.04
N GLY A 154 -4.82 -13.50 4.77
CA GLY A 154 -6.26 -13.49 5.05
C GLY A 154 -6.59 -13.37 6.55
N GLY A 155 -5.87 -14.13 7.39
CA GLY A 155 -6.05 -14.09 8.85
C GLY A 155 -5.69 -12.72 9.44
N LEU A 156 -4.65 -12.07 8.89
CA LEU A 156 -4.29 -10.70 9.29
C LEU A 156 -5.41 -9.70 8.95
N VAL A 157 -5.96 -9.77 7.74
CA VAL A 157 -7.07 -8.88 7.33
C VAL A 157 -8.30 -9.09 8.20
N ASP A 158 -8.67 -10.33 8.51
CA ASP A 158 -9.82 -10.63 9.36
C ASP A 158 -9.59 -10.15 10.81
N TYR A 159 -8.38 -10.33 11.33
CA TYR A 159 -7.99 -9.81 12.63
C TYR A 159 -8.12 -8.28 12.69
N LEU A 160 -7.56 -7.54 11.73
CA LEU A 160 -7.68 -6.09 11.66
C LEU A 160 -9.13 -5.63 11.46
N ARG A 161 -9.92 -6.32 10.63
CA ARG A 161 -11.34 -6.01 10.44
C ARG A 161 -12.12 -6.14 11.75
N SER A 162 -11.85 -7.16 12.54
CA SER A 162 -12.49 -7.34 13.86
C SER A 162 -12.15 -6.21 14.83
N ARG A 163 -10.90 -5.74 14.83
CA ARG A 163 -10.44 -4.59 15.64
C ARG A 163 -11.08 -3.29 15.17
N LEU A 164 -11.12 -3.03 13.86
CA LEU A 164 -11.78 -1.85 13.29
C LEU A 164 -13.27 -1.81 13.63
N GLY A 165 -13.96 -2.96 13.63
CA GLY A 165 -15.37 -3.04 14.04
C GLY A 165 -15.63 -2.77 15.53
N SER A 166 -14.61 -2.91 16.39
CA SER A 166 -14.72 -2.59 17.81
C SER A 166 -14.50 -1.09 18.13
N VAL A 167 -13.95 -0.35 17.17
CA VAL A 167 -13.59 1.07 17.31
C VAL A 167 -14.73 2.02 16.91
N THR A 168 -15.83 1.50 16.33
CA THR A 168 -16.97 2.27 15.79
C THR A 168 -17.87 2.93 16.84
N ALA A 169 -17.31 3.75 17.74
CA ALA A 169 -18.04 4.77 18.48
C ALA A 169 -18.01 6.14 17.76
N CYS A 170 -17.13 6.33 16.78
CA CYS A 170 -17.08 7.52 15.94
C CYS A 170 -17.31 7.15 14.47
N THR A 171 -18.18 7.89 13.82
CA THR A 171 -18.56 7.83 12.39
C THR A 171 -17.34 7.54 11.50
N PRO A 172 -17.45 6.73 10.42
CA PRO A 172 -16.33 6.56 9.49
C PRO A 172 -16.02 7.93 8.87
N ALA A 173 -14.89 8.51 9.28
CA ALA A 173 -14.46 9.80 8.78
C ALA A 173 -13.88 9.68 7.37
N ASP A 174 -13.42 8.51 6.92
CA ASP A 174 -12.88 8.28 5.56
C ASP A 174 -12.98 6.83 5.06
N ASP A 175 -12.64 6.60 3.78
CA ASP A 175 -12.60 5.27 3.14
C ASP A 175 -11.46 4.40 3.72
N ARG A 176 -11.80 3.15 4.09
CA ARG A 176 -10.87 2.21 4.75
C ARG A 176 -10.54 1.05 3.84
N THR A 177 -9.29 0.97 3.38
CA THR A 177 -8.80 -0.12 2.54
C THR A 177 -7.63 -0.84 3.20
N LEU A 178 -7.73 -2.18 3.24
CA LEU A 178 -6.67 -3.10 3.65
C LEU A 178 -6.33 -4.02 2.48
N LEU A 179 -5.05 -4.11 2.13
CA LEU A 179 -4.52 -5.11 1.21
C LEU A 179 -3.41 -5.87 1.93
N ALA A 180 -3.54 -7.19 2.00
CA ALA A 180 -2.46 -8.04 2.49
C ALA A 180 -2.17 -9.15 1.48
N PHE A 181 -0.90 -9.49 1.32
CA PHE A 181 -0.48 -10.62 0.51
C PHE A 181 0.73 -11.32 1.13
N SER A 182 0.91 -12.60 0.79
CA SER A 182 2.06 -13.39 1.19
C SER A 182 2.64 -14.10 -0.02
N LEU A 183 3.97 -14.17 -0.10
CA LEU A 183 4.65 -15.02 -1.07
C LEU A 183 4.86 -16.38 -0.41
N ASN A 184 4.01 -17.34 -0.75
CA ASN A 184 4.26 -18.73 -0.40
C ASN A 184 5.28 -19.23 -1.42
N GLY A 185 6.47 -19.65 -0.96
CA GLY A 185 7.46 -20.26 -1.84
C GLY A 185 6.83 -21.40 -2.65
N ARG A 186 7.41 -21.77 -3.80
CA ARG A 186 6.89 -22.88 -4.61
C ARG A 186 6.61 -24.05 -3.68
N ALA A 187 5.34 -24.48 -3.61
CA ALA A 187 5.03 -25.80 -3.11
C ALA A 187 5.96 -26.74 -3.88
N ASN A 188 6.82 -27.47 -3.17
CA ASN A 188 7.59 -28.53 -3.79
C ASN A 188 6.56 -29.45 -4.44
N LEU A 189 6.30 -29.26 -5.73
CA LEU A 189 5.73 -30.26 -6.61
C LEU A 189 6.77 -31.36 -6.61
N ARG A 190 6.65 -32.25 -5.62
CA ARG A 190 7.30 -33.54 -5.65
C ARG A 190 6.76 -34.21 -6.92
N GLU A 191 7.63 -34.35 -7.91
CA GLU A 191 7.47 -35.37 -8.96
C GLU A 191 7.37 -36.75 -8.32
#